data_AF-A0A2D4FS15-F1
#
_entry.id   AF-A0A2D4FS15-F1
#
_cell.length_a   1.000
_cell.length_b   1.000
_cell.length_c   1.000
_cell.angle_alpha   90.00
_cell.angle_beta   90.00
_cell.angle_gamma   90.00
#
_symmetry.space_group_name_H-M   'P 1'
#
loop_
_entity.id
_entity.type
_entity.pdbx_description
1 polymer ?
#
loop_
_entity_poly.entity_id
_entity_poly.type
_entity_poly.pdbx_seq_one_letter_code
_entity_poly.pdbx_strand_id
1 'polypeptide(L)'
;QVPQAFLVMLLIQFSTMVVDRALYLRKSVLGKLIFQVILVFGIHIWMFFILPAVTERKFSQNTVAQLWYFVKCIYFGLSAYQIRCGYPTRILGNFLTKKYNHLNLFLFQGFRLVPFLVELRAVMDWVWTDTTLSLSNWMCVEDIYANIFIIKCSRETEKNYPQPKGQKKKKMVKYGMGGL
;
A
#
# COMPACT_ATOMS: atom_id res chain seq x y z
N GLN A 1 -24.79 -4.66 16.92
CA GLN A 1 -24.47 -5.63 15.86
C GLN A 1 -23.63 -4.93 14.80
N VAL A 2 -22.57 -5.56 14.28
CA VAL A 2 -21.81 -5.00 13.16
C VAL A 2 -22.72 -4.97 11.93
N PRO A 3 -22.87 -3.82 11.23
CA PRO A 3 -23.74 -3.74 10.06
C PRO A 3 -23.23 -4.68 8.97
N GLN A 4 -24.05 -5.65 8.53
CA GLN A 4 -23.68 -6.61 7.48
C GLN A 4 -23.24 -5.91 6.19
N ALA A 5 -23.88 -4.79 5.85
CA ALA A 5 -23.50 -3.95 4.72
C ALA A 5 -22.04 -3.46 4.79
N PHE A 6 -21.54 -3.13 5.99
CA PHE A 6 -20.17 -2.67 6.17
C PHE A 6 -19.15 -3.79 5.94
N LEU A 7 -19.47 -5.01 6.38
CA LEU A 7 -18.62 -6.18 6.15
C LEU A 7 -18.49 -6.48 4.65
N VAL A 8 -19.62 -6.46 3.92
CA VAL A 8 -19.62 -6.65 2.46
C VAL A 8 -18.82 -5.55 1.75
N MET A 9 -18.97 -4.29 2.16
CA MET A 9 -18.17 -3.19 1.61
C MET A 9 -16.67 -3.40 1.82
N LEU A 10 -16.24 -3.85 3.01
CA LEU A 10 -14.83 -4.12 3.28
C LEU A 10 -14.29 -5.29 2.46
N LEU A 11 -15.06 -6.36 2.29
CA LEU A 11 -14.67 -7.50 1.44
C LEU A 11 -14.51 -7.08 -0.01
N ILE A 12 -15.48 -6.34 -0.55
CA ILE A 12 -15.39 -5.79 -1.91
C ILE A 12 -14.19 -4.86 -2.01
N GLN A 13 -13.97 -3.98 -1.02
CA GLN A 13 -12.82 -3.07 -1.00
C GLN A 13 -11.50 -3.84 -1.07
N PHE A 14 -11.33 -4.87 -0.24
CA PHE A 14 -10.10 -5.69 -0.24
C PHE A 14 -9.91 -6.41 -1.58
N SER A 15 -10.95 -7.06 -2.10
CA SER A 15 -10.92 -7.73 -3.41
C SER A 15 -10.56 -6.77 -4.54
N THR A 16 -11.12 -5.56 -4.53
CA THR A 16 -10.80 -4.55 -5.55
C THR A 16 -9.34 -4.09 -5.46
N MET A 17 -8.75 -3.97 -4.26
CA MET A 17 -7.32 -3.67 -4.12
C MET A 17 -6.43 -4.78 -4.69
N VAL A 18 -6.78 -6.05 -4.46
CA VAL A 18 -6.03 -7.21 -4.99
C VAL A 18 -6.08 -7.24 -6.51
N VAL A 19 -7.27 -7.10 -7.10
CA VAL A 19 -7.45 -7.07 -8.56
C VAL A 19 -6.73 -5.87 -9.18
N ASP A 20 -6.76 -4.72 -8.52
CA ASP A 20 -6.07 -3.52 -9.02
C ASP A 20 -4.56 -3.73 -9.08
N ARG A 21 -3.99 -4.36 -8.04
CA ARG A 21 -2.58 -4.74 -7.99
C ARG A 21 -2.23 -5.76 -9.07
N ALA A 22 -3.07 -6.75 -9.29
CA ALA A 22 -2.91 -7.74 -10.37
C ALA A 22 -2.84 -7.07 -11.75
N LEU A 23 -3.77 -6.17 -12.05
CA LEU A 23 -3.81 -5.42 -13.31
C LEU A 23 -2.59 -4.51 -13.46
N TYR A 24 -2.13 -3.90 -12.37
CA TYR A 24 -0.91 -3.10 -12.33
C TYR A 24 0.34 -3.92 -12.69
N LEU A 25 0.51 -5.10 -12.08
CA LEU A 25 1.67 -5.97 -12.33
C LEU A 25 1.69 -6.53 -13.76
N ARG A 26 0.52 -6.86 -14.31
CA ARG A 26 0.38 -7.33 -15.70
C ARG A 26 0.44 -6.21 -16.76
N LYS A 27 0.49 -4.94 -16.34
CA LYS A 27 0.55 -3.75 -17.22
C LYS A 27 -0.55 -3.68 -18.28
N SER A 28 -1.70 -4.34 -18.05
CA SER A 28 -2.79 -4.37 -19.02
C SER A 28 -3.65 -3.11 -18.91
N VAL A 29 -3.47 -2.18 -19.85
CA VAL A 29 -4.26 -0.93 -19.92
C VAL A 29 -5.73 -1.24 -20.23
N LEU A 30 -5.99 -2.16 -21.15
CA LEU A 30 -7.36 -2.56 -21.51
C LEU A 30 -8.10 -3.20 -20.32
N GLY A 31 -7.43 -4.08 -19.58
CA GLY A 31 -8.00 -4.67 -18.35
C GLY A 31 -8.30 -3.61 -17.29
N LYS A 32 -7.38 -2.66 -17.09
CA LYS A 32 -7.58 -1.53 -16.17
C LYS A 32 -8.76 -0.64 -16.59
N LEU A 33 -8.95 -0.39 -17.88
CA LEU A 33 -10.06 0.40 -18.40
C LEU A 33 -11.41 -0.30 -18.14
N ILE A 34 -11.53 -1.58 -18.49
CA ILE A 34 -12.76 -2.35 -18.23
C ILE A 34 -13.06 -2.38 -16.73
N PHE A 35 -12.05 -2.63 -15.91
CA PHE A 35 -12.19 -2.64 -14.45
C PHE A 35 -12.63 -1.28 -13.90
N GLN A 36 -12.06 -0.18 -14.40
CA GLN A 36 -12.45 1.18 -14.03
C GLN A 36 -13.92 1.46 -14.35
N VAL A 37 -14.38 1.09 -15.55
CA VAL A 37 -15.79 1.28 -15.96
C VAL A 37 -16.73 0.52 -15.04
N ILE A 38 -16.46 -0.76 -14.79
CA ILE A 38 -17.28 -1.61 -13.91
C ILE A 38 -17.31 -1.03 -12.49
N LEU A 39 -16.16 -0.62 -11.94
CA LEU A 39 -16.08 -0.07 -10.59
C LEU A 39 -16.83 1.25 -10.45
N VAL A 40 -16.72 2.15 -11.42
CA VAL A 40 -17.41 3.44 -11.36
C VAL A 40 -18.92 3.20 -11.32
N PHE A 41 -19.47 2.42 -12.26
CA PHE A 41 -20.90 2.12 -12.25
C PHE A 41 -21.33 1.36 -10.99
N GLY A 42 -20.56 0.36 -10.56
CA GLY A 42 -20.86 -0.42 -9.36
C GLY A 42 -20.91 0.41 -8.09
N ILE A 43 -19.93 1.32 -7.88
CA ILE A 43 -19.90 2.19 -6.70
C ILE A 43 -21.03 3.22 -6.73
N HIS A 44 -21.38 3.78 -7.90
CA HIS A 44 -22.50 4.72 -7.99
C HIS A 44 -23.84 4.03 -7.70
N ILE A 45 -24.07 2.85 -8.29
CA ILE A 45 -25.29 2.08 -8.04
C ILE A 45 -25.39 1.69 -6.56
N TRP A 46 -24.29 1.20 -5.98
CA TRP A 46 -24.26 0.81 -4.57
C TRP A 46 -24.51 1.98 -3.63
N MET A 47 -23.83 3.12 -3.86
CA MET A 47 -23.88 4.28 -2.96
C MET A 47 -25.22 5.02 -3.01
N PHE A 48 -25.83 5.14 -4.20
CA PHE A 48 -27.06 5.92 -4.37
C PHE A 48 -28.35 5.11 -4.22
N PHE A 49 -28.34 3.80 -4.50
CA PHE A 49 -29.55 2.97 -4.44
C PHE A 49 -29.52 1.95 -3.29
N ILE A 50 -28.47 1.16 -3.17
CA ILE A 50 -28.42 0.04 -2.21
C ILE A 50 -28.20 0.54 -0.79
N LEU A 51 -27.22 1.43 -0.59
CA LEU A 51 -26.88 1.93 0.76
C LEU A 51 -28.05 2.70 1.41
N PRO A 52 -28.75 3.62 0.72
CA PRO A 52 -29.90 4.30 1.31
C PRO A 52 -31.10 3.38 1.55
N ALA A 53 -31.30 2.35 0.69
CA ALA A 53 -32.36 1.37 0.86
C ALA A 53 -32.14 0.47 2.10
N VAL A 54 -30.89 0.07 2.37
CA VAL A 54 -30.56 -0.80 3.52
C VAL A 54 -30.43 -0.02 4.83
N THR A 55 -29.96 1.23 4.77
CA THR A 55 -29.67 2.04 5.97
C THR A 55 -30.83 2.95 6.37
N GLU A 56 -31.89 3.04 5.54
CA GLU A 56 -33.05 3.95 5.69
C GLU A 56 -32.71 5.42 5.97
N ARG A 57 -31.48 5.83 5.63
CA ARG A 57 -30.95 7.18 5.83
C ARG A 57 -30.56 7.74 4.48
N LYS A 58 -30.96 8.98 4.23
CA LYS A 58 -30.56 9.71 3.02
C LYS A 58 -29.03 9.87 3.03
N PHE A 59 -28.40 9.67 1.87
CA PHE A 59 -26.96 9.86 1.69
C PHE A 59 -26.46 11.25 2.15
N SER A 60 -27.29 12.29 2.01
CA SER A 60 -27.01 13.66 2.48
C SER A 60 -26.79 13.78 3.99
N GLN A 61 -27.33 12.87 4.81
CA GLN A 61 -27.19 12.90 6.27
C GLN A 61 -26.01 12.05 6.76
N ASN A 62 -25.38 11.25 5.90
CA ASN A 62 -24.29 10.36 6.26
C ASN A 62 -22.93 10.95 5.82
N THR A 63 -22.32 11.74 6.70
CA THR A 63 -21.02 12.38 6.45
C THR A 63 -19.89 11.37 6.22
N VAL A 64 -19.94 10.19 6.86
CA VAL A 64 -18.94 9.13 6.68
C VAL A 64 -19.01 8.54 5.27
N ALA A 65 -20.21 8.28 4.76
CA ALA A 65 -20.40 7.79 3.39
C ALA A 65 -19.99 8.83 2.34
N GLN A 66 -20.25 10.12 2.60
CA GLN A 66 -19.80 11.22 1.73
C GLN A 66 -18.28 11.31 1.67
N LEU A 67 -17.60 11.25 2.82
CA LEU A 67 -16.14 11.27 2.87
C LEU A 67 -15.54 10.06 2.14
N TRP A 68 -16.09 8.87 2.35
CA TRP A 68 -15.65 7.65 1.66
C TRP A 68 -15.83 7.77 0.15
N TYR A 69 -16.99 8.26 -0.31
CA TYR A 69 -17.27 8.46 -1.72
C TYR A 69 -16.33 9.50 -2.34
N PHE A 70 -16.06 10.60 -1.64
CA PHE A 70 -15.11 11.63 -2.09
C PHE A 70 -13.70 11.06 -2.27
N VAL A 71 -13.19 10.30 -1.30
CA VAL A 71 -11.89 9.62 -1.41
C VAL A 71 -11.89 8.63 -2.58
N LYS A 72 -13.00 7.93 -2.83
CA LYS A 72 -13.16 7.05 -3.99
C LYS A 72 -13.16 7.80 -5.33
N CYS A 73 -13.76 8.97 -5.40
CA CYS A 73 -13.71 9.83 -6.59
C CYS A 73 -12.27 10.28 -6.89
N ILE A 74 -11.49 10.64 -5.86
CA ILE A 74 -10.05 10.94 -6.02
C ILE A 74 -9.31 9.71 -6.58
N TYR A 75 -9.58 8.52 -6.03
CA TYR A 75 -9.02 7.26 -6.55
C TYR A 75 -9.37 7.06 -8.04
N PHE A 76 -10.62 7.29 -8.44
CA PHE A 76 -11.03 7.15 -9.83
C PHE A 76 -10.33 8.16 -10.75
N GLY A 77 -10.15 9.40 -10.30
CA GLY A 77 -9.40 10.43 -11.03
C GLY A 77 -7.94 10.05 -11.24
N LEU A 78 -7.26 9.55 -10.19
CA LEU A 78 -5.88 9.08 -10.28
C LEU A 78 -5.76 7.83 -11.18
N SER A 79 -6.71 6.91 -11.10
CA SER A 79 -6.77 5.72 -11.97
C SER A 79 -6.96 6.09 -13.45
N ALA A 80 -7.86 7.04 -13.74
CA ALA A 80 -8.05 7.54 -15.10
C ALA A 80 -6.80 8.26 -15.63
N TYR A 81 -6.13 9.04 -14.78
CA TYR A 81 -4.85 9.66 -15.12
C TYR A 81 -3.78 8.63 -15.46
N GLN A 82 -3.69 7.54 -14.68
CA GLN A 82 -2.77 6.43 -14.96
C GLN A 82 -3.08 5.73 -16.29
N ILE A 83 -4.35 5.49 -16.61
CA ILE A 83 -4.76 4.90 -17.91
C ILE A 83 -4.36 5.82 -19.06
N ARG A 84 -4.55 7.15 -18.90
CA ARG A 84 -4.18 8.15 -19.90
C ARG A 84 -2.67 8.19 -20.16
N CYS A 85 -1.85 8.14 -19.11
CA CYS A 85 -0.38 8.21 -19.23
C CYS A 85 0.27 6.87 -19.57
N GLY A 86 -0.43 5.75 -19.37
CA GLY A 86 0.10 4.39 -19.59
C GLY A 86 1.02 3.89 -18.47
N TYR A 87 1.51 2.66 -18.61
CA TYR A 87 2.40 2.01 -17.64
C TYR A 87 3.87 2.12 -18.05
N PRO A 88 4.79 2.44 -17.12
CA PRO A 88 6.22 2.43 -17.41
C PRO A 88 6.76 1.00 -17.56
N THR A 89 7.90 0.86 -18.24
CA THR A 89 8.53 -0.47 -18.48
C THR A 89 9.09 -1.10 -17.22
N ARG A 90 9.59 -0.30 -16.25
CA ARG A 90 10.15 -0.78 -14.97
C ARG A 90 9.22 -0.46 -13.80
N ILE A 91 8.37 -1.42 -13.44
CA ILE A 91 7.46 -1.34 -12.29
C ILE A 91 7.92 -2.16 -11.07
N LEU A 92 8.83 -3.12 -11.28
CA LEU A 92 9.31 -4.00 -10.22
C LEU A 92 10.26 -3.21 -9.31
N GLY A 93 9.85 -3.07 -8.05
CA GLY A 93 10.58 -2.37 -6.99
C GLY A 93 9.65 -1.82 -5.93
N ASN A 94 10.10 -1.82 -4.68
CA ASN A 94 9.35 -1.18 -3.60
C ASN A 94 9.51 0.35 -3.70
N PHE A 95 8.42 1.09 -3.49
CA PHE A 95 8.43 2.54 -3.61
C PHE A 95 9.24 3.21 -2.49
N LEU A 96 9.25 2.60 -1.30
CA LEU A 96 9.97 3.11 -0.12
C LEU A 96 11.48 2.90 -0.21
N THR A 97 11.93 1.92 -1.00
CA THR A 97 13.34 1.52 -1.04
C THR A 97 14.16 2.25 -2.11
N LYS A 98 13.59 3.27 -2.75
CA LYS A 98 14.25 4.04 -3.81
C LYS A 98 15.30 5.06 -3.32
N LYS A 99 15.14 5.59 -2.11
CA LYS A 99 16.11 6.51 -1.49
C LYS A 99 16.54 5.99 -0.13
N TYR A 100 17.80 6.19 0.23
CA TYR A 100 18.40 5.70 1.47
C TYR A 100 18.41 6.78 2.56
N ASN A 101 17.24 7.37 2.81
CA ASN A 101 17.06 8.44 3.78
C ASN A 101 16.50 7.90 5.09
N HIS A 102 16.75 8.59 6.21
CA HIS A 102 16.15 8.26 7.50
C HIS A 102 14.63 8.17 7.48
N LEU A 103 13.97 9.09 6.76
CA LEU A 103 12.52 9.07 6.59
C LEU A 103 12.04 7.78 5.92
N ASN A 104 12.74 7.32 4.89
CA ASN A 104 12.40 6.08 4.19
C ASN A 104 12.65 4.85 5.06
N LEU A 105 13.70 4.86 5.89
CA LEU A 105 13.93 3.80 6.87
C LEU A 105 12.76 3.70 7.86
N PHE A 106 12.32 4.83 8.42
CA PHE A 106 11.21 4.87 9.37
C PHE A 106 9.89 4.42 8.71
N LEU A 107 9.58 4.93 7.52
CA LEU A 107 8.39 4.53 6.77
C LEU A 107 8.42 3.04 6.39
N PHE A 108 9.59 2.50 6.04
CA PHE A 108 9.76 1.08 5.72
C PHE A 108 9.58 0.19 6.97
N GLN A 109 10.07 0.61 8.12
CA GLN A 109 9.81 -0.08 9.39
C GLN A 109 8.33 -0.03 9.74
N GLY A 110 7.68 1.13 9.64
CA GLY A 110 6.24 1.28 9.85
C GLY A 110 5.41 0.39 8.90
N PHE A 111 5.82 0.30 7.64
CA PHE A 111 5.20 -0.60 6.66
C PHE A 111 5.29 -2.08 7.05
N ARG A 112 6.43 -2.51 7.62
CA ARG A 112 6.61 -3.89 8.12
C ARG A 112 5.87 -4.21 9.40
N LEU A 113 5.49 -3.21 10.19
CA LEU A 113 4.71 -3.39 11.42
C LEU A 113 3.23 -3.66 11.15
N VAL A 114 2.72 -3.33 9.95
CA VAL A 114 1.33 -3.62 9.60
C VAL A 114 1.18 -5.13 9.38
N PRO A 115 0.35 -5.82 10.17
CA PRO A 115 0.21 -7.27 10.07
C PRO A 115 -0.35 -7.68 8.71
N PHE A 116 0.14 -8.80 8.18
CA PHE A 116 -0.27 -9.41 6.89
C PHE A 116 0.03 -8.60 5.64
N LEU A 117 0.36 -7.31 5.74
CA LEU A 117 0.50 -6.45 4.58
C LEU A 117 1.74 -6.83 3.75
N VAL A 118 2.86 -7.11 4.40
CA VAL A 118 4.11 -7.50 3.74
C VAL A 118 3.96 -8.87 3.08
N GLU A 119 3.33 -9.80 3.78
CA GLU A 119 3.11 -11.18 3.34
C GLU A 119 2.16 -11.22 2.15
N LEU A 120 1.01 -10.54 2.24
CA LEU A 120 0.06 -10.42 1.14
C LEU A 120 0.70 -9.74 -0.07
N ARG A 121 1.49 -8.68 0.17
CA ARG A 121 2.24 -8.02 -0.91
C ARG A 121 3.19 -9.00 -1.59
N ALA A 122 3.99 -9.75 -0.84
CA ALA A 122 4.98 -10.66 -1.40
C ALA A 122 4.32 -11.80 -2.19
N VAL A 123 3.22 -12.37 -1.67
CA VAL A 123 2.43 -13.38 -2.37
C VAL A 123 1.80 -12.82 -3.65
N MET A 124 1.22 -11.61 -3.60
CA MET A 124 0.68 -10.95 -4.78
C MET A 124 1.75 -10.56 -5.81
N ASP A 125 2.96 -10.21 -5.37
CA ASP A 125 4.02 -9.90 -6.31
C ASP A 125 4.56 -11.19 -6.94
N TRP A 126 4.62 -12.30 -6.20
CA TRP A 126 5.04 -13.62 -6.69
C TRP A 126 4.05 -14.21 -7.72
N VAL A 127 2.76 -14.26 -7.42
CA VAL A 127 1.77 -14.92 -8.30
C VAL A 127 1.60 -14.19 -9.65
N TRP A 128 1.78 -12.86 -9.70
CA TRP A 128 1.56 -12.05 -10.90
C TRP A 128 2.85 -11.62 -11.62
N THR A 129 4.01 -12.04 -11.13
CA THR A 129 5.32 -11.84 -11.80
C THR A 129 5.78 -13.15 -12.42
N ASP A 130 6.27 -13.10 -13.66
CA ASP A 130 6.86 -14.26 -14.31
C ASP A 130 8.21 -14.60 -13.64
N THR A 131 8.21 -15.55 -12.71
CA THR A 131 9.41 -16.01 -11.96
C THR A 131 9.51 -17.52 -11.94
N THR A 132 10.73 -18.04 -11.88
CA THR A 132 11.03 -19.47 -11.75
C THR A 132 11.16 -19.92 -10.29
N LEU A 133 11.15 -18.98 -9.34
CA LEU A 133 11.29 -19.27 -7.92
C LEU A 133 10.00 -19.84 -7.33
N SER A 134 10.15 -20.82 -6.44
CA SER A 134 9.06 -21.22 -5.54
C SER A 134 8.70 -20.08 -4.58
N LEU A 135 7.49 -20.12 -4.03
CA LEU A 135 7.04 -19.10 -3.06
C LEU A 135 7.98 -18.98 -1.85
N SER A 136 8.48 -20.10 -1.32
CA SER A 136 9.44 -20.09 -0.20
C SER A 136 10.73 -19.34 -0.55
N ASN A 137 11.25 -19.56 -1.75
CA ASN A 137 12.48 -18.93 -2.22
C ASN A 137 12.24 -17.44 -2.49
N TRP A 138 11.07 -17.07 -3.01
CA TRP A 138 10.67 -15.68 -3.19
C TRP A 138 10.60 -14.92 -1.85
N MET A 139 9.95 -15.50 -0.85
CA MET A 139 9.87 -14.91 0.50
C MET A 139 11.25 -14.74 1.13
N CYS A 140 12.14 -15.72 0.94
CA CYS A 140 13.53 -15.64 1.41
C CYS A 140 14.28 -14.46 0.76
N VAL A 141 14.13 -14.26 -0.55
CA VAL A 141 14.76 -13.13 -1.27
C VAL A 141 14.22 -11.78 -0.78
N GLU A 142 12.90 -11.66 -0.58
CA GLU A 142 12.30 -10.43 -0.06
C GLU A 142 12.76 -10.09 1.37
N ASP A 143 12.91 -11.09 2.25
CA ASP A 143 13.42 -10.85 3.60
C ASP A 143 14.91 -10.44 3.59
N ILE A 144 15.75 -11.11 2.78
CA ILE A 144 17.15 -10.70 2.58
C ILE A 144 17.21 -9.26 2.06
N TYR A 145 16.39 -8.92 1.07
CA TYR A 145 16.31 -7.56 0.51
C TYR A 145 15.92 -6.53 1.57
N ALA A 146 14.92 -6.82 2.39
CA ALA A 146 14.46 -5.93 3.46
C ALA A 146 15.56 -5.68 4.50
N ASN A 147 16.30 -6.73 4.90
CA ASN A 147 17.39 -6.64 5.86
C ASN A 147 18.57 -5.83 5.30
N ILE A 148 18.96 -6.09 4.05
CA ILE A 148 20.02 -5.32 3.37
C ILE A 148 19.63 -3.85 3.26
N PHE A 149 18.38 -3.53 2.93
CA PHE A 149 17.90 -2.15 2.83
C PHE A 149 18.04 -1.39 4.16
N ILE A 150 17.67 -2.02 5.28
CA ILE A 150 17.80 -1.42 6.62
C ILE A 150 19.27 -1.13 6.94
N ILE A 151 20.15 -2.11 6.71
CA ILE A 151 21.58 -1.95 6.94
C ILE A 151 22.13 -0.83 6.05
N LYS A 152 21.75 -0.78 4.78
CA LYS A 152 22.20 0.25 3.83
C LYS A 152 21.79 1.65 4.27
N CYS A 153 20.54 1.84 4.71
CA CYS A 153 20.07 3.12 5.26
C CYS A 153 20.83 3.53 6.53
N SER A 154 21.15 2.57 7.41
CA SER A 154 21.97 2.80 8.60
C SER A 154 23.41 3.20 8.23
N ARG A 155 24.02 2.55 7.25
CA ARG A 155 25.36 2.94 6.75
C ARG A 155 25.36 4.35 6.14
N GLU A 156 24.35 4.68 5.34
CA GLU A 156 24.25 6.01 4.71
C GLU A 156 24.05 7.12 5.75
N THR A 157 23.27 6.83 6.79
CA THR A 157 23.13 7.69 7.97
C THR A 157 24.49 7.98 8.62
N GLU A 158 25.26 6.93 8.92
CA GLU A 158 26.55 7.08 9.58
C GLU A 158 27.56 7.82 8.71
N LYS A 159 27.46 7.66 7.39
CA LYS A 159 28.28 8.41 6.42
C LYS A 159 27.93 9.90 6.40
N ASN A 160 26.63 10.24 6.41
CA ASN A 160 26.16 11.62 6.38
C ASN A 160 26.33 12.34 7.72
N TYR A 161 26.30 11.61 8.83
CA TYR A 161 26.47 12.12 10.19
C TYR A 161 27.58 11.33 10.92
N PRO A 162 28.84 11.46 10.49
CA PRO A 162 29.93 10.69 11.05
C PRO A 162 30.15 11.08 12.50
N GLN A 163 30.25 10.07 13.37
CA GLN A 163 30.64 10.29 14.75
C GLN A 163 32.09 9.86 14.96
N PRO A 164 32.91 10.69 15.61
CA PRO A 164 34.30 10.34 15.91
C PRO A 164 34.36 9.08 16.78
N LYS A 165 35.27 8.17 16.43
CA LYS A 165 35.46 6.89 17.15
C LYS A 165 35.99 7.17 18.55
N GLY A 166 35.54 6.39 19.54
CA GLY A 166 35.98 6.49 20.94
C GLY A 166 35.32 7.59 21.77
N GLN A 167 34.44 8.42 21.20
CA GLN A 167 33.75 9.46 21.98
C GLN A 167 32.49 8.94 22.70
N LYS A 168 32.26 9.47 23.90
CA LYS A 168 31.09 9.16 24.72
C LYS A 168 29.81 9.62 24.02
N LYS A 169 28.86 8.70 23.82
CA LYS A 169 27.51 9.03 23.31
C LYS A 169 26.79 10.00 24.24
N LYS A 170 26.08 10.98 23.65
CA LYS A 170 25.33 12.01 24.39
C LYS A 170 24.35 11.37 25.37
N LYS A 171 24.37 11.85 26.63
CA LYS A 171 23.51 11.36 27.71
C LYS A 171 22.02 11.44 27.35
N MET A 172 21.59 12.51 26.67
CA MET A 172 20.19 12.67 26.25
C MET A 172 19.69 11.53 25.37
N VAL A 173 20.51 11.04 24.42
CA VAL A 173 20.11 9.90 23.56
C VAL A 173 20.02 8.61 24.38
N LYS A 174 20.93 8.42 25.34
CA LYS A 174 20.92 7.25 26.23
C LYS A 174 19.69 7.22 27.12
N TYR A 175 19.38 8.31 27.81
CA TYR A 175 18.21 8.39 28.69
C TYR A 175 16.89 8.41 27.89
N GLY A 176 16.88 9.02 26.70
CA GLY A 176 15.71 9.04 25.83
C GLY A 176 15.38 7.66 25.24
N MET A 177 16.34 6.95 24.67
CA MET A 177 16.11 5.60 24.12
C MET A 177 15.98 4.53 25.21
N GLY A 178 16.66 4.68 26.35
CA GLY A 178 16.65 3.67 27.41
C GLY A 178 15.49 3.80 28.40
N GLY A 179 14.76 4.92 28.40
CA GLY A 179 13.57 5.13 29.23
C GLY A 179 12.24 4.90 28.50
N LEU A 180 12.29 4.54 27.20
CA LEU A 180 11.16 4.25 26.31
C LEU A 180 11.02 2.73 26.19
#